data_AF-D3E9C8-F1
#
_entry.id   AF-D3E9C8-F1
#
_cell.length_a   1.000
_cell.length_b   1.000
_cell.length_c   1.000
_cell.angle_alpha   90.00
_cell.angle_beta   90.00
_cell.angle_gamma   90.00
#
_symmetry.space_group_name_H-M   'P 1'
#
loop_
_entity.id
_entity.type
_entity.pdbx_description
1 polymer ?
#
loop_
_entity_poly.entity_id
_entity_poly.type
_entity_poly.pdbx_seq_one_letter_code
_entity_poly.pdbx_strand_id
1 'polypeptide(L)'
;MPSFLESLYYGNLNPVEKAVSNDPQYRQLSRQISESMDAWKKRLSDDEFHELEELLDLYRQVQGLEMAASFTDGFRLGATMIIEVYSE
;
A
#
# COMPACT_ATOMS: atom_id res chain seq x y z
N MET A 1 -15.45 0.91 22.72
CA MET A 1 -14.70 0.50 21.50
C MET A 1 -15.36 -0.77 20.99
N PRO A 2 -15.62 -0.91 19.68
CA PRO A 2 -16.16 -2.15 19.12
C PRO A 2 -15.19 -3.31 19.42
N SER A 3 -15.74 -4.51 19.63
CA SER A 3 -14.94 -5.73 19.70
C SER A 3 -14.21 -6.00 18.38
N PHE A 4 -13.24 -6.92 18.39
CA PHE A 4 -12.55 -7.33 17.17
C PHE A 4 -13.52 -7.88 16.12
N LEU A 5 -14.48 -8.72 16.53
CA LEU A 5 -15.46 -9.33 15.62
C LEU A 5 -16.45 -8.30 15.05
N GLU A 6 -16.89 -7.32 15.85
CA GLU A 6 -17.70 -6.22 15.33
C GLU A 6 -16.87 -5.35 14.37
N SER A 7 -15.61 -5.09 14.70
CA SER A 7 -14.70 -4.34 13.83
C SER A 7 -14.46 -5.06 12.51
N LEU A 8 -14.36 -6.39 12.53
CA LEU A 8 -14.28 -7.23 11.34
C LEU A 8 -15.58 -7.17 10.53
N TYR A 9 -16.73 -7.39 11.18
CA TYR A 9 -18.05 -7.40 10.54
C TYR A 9 -18.38 -6.09 9.82
N TYR A 10 -18.04 -4.96 10.45
CA TYR A 10 -18.26 -3.63 9.87
C TYR A 10 -17.10 -3.13 8.97
N GLY A 11 -16.07 -3.95 8.71
CA GLY A 11 -14.95 -3.57 7.84
C GLY A 11 -13.99 -2.51 8.41
N ASN A 12 -14.02 -2.27 9.72
CA ASN A 12 -13.18 -1.28 10.39
C ASN A 12 -11.71 -1.71 10.54
N LEU A 13 -11.40 -2.97 10.24
CA LEU A 13 -10.04 -3.51 10.18
C LEU A 13 -9.40 -3.19 8.81
N ASN A 14 -9.28 -1.90 8.49
CA ASN A 14 -8.63 -1.44 7.27
C ASN A 14 -7.35 -0.64 7.61
N PRO A 15 -6.18 -1.32 7.72
CA PRO A 15 -4.92 -0.65 7.95
C PRO A 15 -4.52 0.27 6.80
N VAL A 16 -4.90 -0.08 5.56
CA VAL A 16 -4.49 0.61 4.33
C VAL A 16 -5.06 2.02 4.27
N GLU A 17 -6.33 2.21 4.63
CA GLU A 17 -6.94 3.56 4.71
C GLU A 17 -6.32 4.44 5.80
N LYS A 18 -5.71 3.84 6.82
CA LYS A 18 -5.00 4.55 7.90
C LYS A 18 -3.50 4.64 7.67
N ALA A 19 -2.99 4.08 6.57
CA ALA A 19 -1.57 3.92 6.28
C ALA A 19 -0.93 5.14 5.60
N VAL A 20 -1.47 6.36 5.78
CA VAL A 20 -0.65 7.55 5.50
C VAL A 20 0.46 7.57 6.53
N SER A 21 1.64 7.10 6.11
CA SER A 21 2.78 7.01 7.00
C SER A 21 3.14 8.39 7.53
N ASN A 22 3.20 8.52 8.85
CA ASN A 22 3.70 9.74 9.49
C ASN A 22 5.22 9.90 9.31
N ASP A 23 5.88 8.90 8.73
CA ASP A 23 7.31 8.92 8.41
C ASP A 23 7.66 10.15 7.56
N PRO A 24 8.56 11.02 8.05
CA PRO A 24 9.03 12.16 7.28
C PRO A 24 9.64 11.78 5.92
N GLN A 25 10.30 10.63 5.82
CA GLN A 25 10.89 10.15 4.57
C GLN A 25 9.81 9.79 3.55
N TYR A 26 8.73 9.13 3.98
CA TYR A 26 7.59 8.84 3.11
C TYR A 26 7.00 10.13 2.53
N ARG A 27 6.81 11.16 3.36
CA ARG A 27 6.28 12.46 2.92
C ARG A 27 7.23 13.16 1.95
N GLN A 28 8.53 13.10 2.21
CA GLN A 28 9.55 13.66 1.32
C GLN A 28 9.54 12.96 -0.05
N LEU A 29 9.55 11.63 -0.07
CA LEU A 29 9.52 10.84 -1.31
C LEU A 29 8.22 11.08 -2.09
N SER A 30 7.07 11.11 -1.40
CA SER A 30 5.77 11.41 -2.03
C SER A 30 5.79 12.77 -2.72
N ARG A 31 6.38 13.78 -2.08
CA ARG A 31 6.54 15.11 -2.67
C ARG A 31 7.47 15.09 -3.89
N GLN A 32 8.60 14.39 -3.81
CA GLN A 32 9.54 14.26 -4.93
C GLN A 32 8.90 13.56 -6.14
N ILE A 33 8.06 12.56 -5.90
CA ILE A 33 7.28 11.90 -6.96
C ILE A 33 6.37 12.91 -7.65
N SER A 34 5.58 13.68 -6.89
CA SER A 34 4.68 14.70 -7.46
C SER A 34 5.44 15.77 -8.24
N GLU A 35 6.54 16.30 -7.69
CA GLU A 35 7.37 17.30 -8.37
C GLU A 35 7.99 16.76 -9.67
N SER A 36 8.37 15.47 -9.69
CA SER A 36 8.90 14.80 -10.89
C SER A 36 7.82 14.61 -11.95
N MET A 37 6.60 14.22 -11.55
CA MET A 37 5.46 14.11 -12.45
C MET A 37 5.10 15.45 -13.10
N ASP A 38 5.05 16.52 -12.31
CA ASP A 38 4.81 17.88 -12.82
C ASP A 38 5.90 18.34 -13.80
N ALA A 39 7.15 17.95 -13.54
CA ALA A 39 8.26 18.25 -14.44
C ALA A 39 8.16 17.48 -15.76
N TRP A 40 7.77 16.20 -15.74
CA TRP A 40 7.54 15.40 -16.94
C TRP A 40 6.35 15.90 -17.74
N LYS A 41 5.25 16.27 -17.09
CA LYS A 41 4.07 16.84 -17.75
C LYS A 41 4.37 18.11 -18.56
N LYS A 42 5.36 18.90 -18.15
CA LYS A 42 5.79 20.11 -18.87
C LYS A 42 6.74 19.83 -20.04
N ARG A 43 7.37 18.66 -20.07
CA ARG A 43 8.42 18.29 -21.02
C ARG A 43 7.94 17.35 -22.13
N LEU A 44 6.98 16.50 -21.81
CA LEU A 44 6.41 15.51 -22.71
C LEU A 44 5.19 16.08 -23.42
N SER A 45 4.87 15.53 -24.59
CA SER A 45 3.55 15.70 -25.20
C SER A 45 2.47 14.99 -24.37
N ASP A 46 1.21 15.32 -24.63
CA ASP A 46 0.08 14.70 -23.91
C ASP A 46 0.05 13.17 -24.10
N ASP A 47 0.34 12.68 -25.31
CA ASP A 47 0.39 11.24 -25.61
C ASP A 47 1.54 10.54 -24.87
N GLU A 48 2.76 11.10 -24.92
CA GLU A 48 3.92 10.54 -24.20
C GLU A 48 3.72 10.56 -22.67
N PHE A 49 3.07 11.61 -22.16
CA PHE A 49 2.75 11.69 -20.73
C PHE A 49 1.69 10.66 -20.34
N HIS A 50 0.71 10.40 -21.21
CA HIS A 50 -0.29 9.36 -20.99
C HIS A 50 0.32 7.97 -20.94
N GLU A 51 1.23 7.62 -21.86
CA GLU A 51 1.96 6.33 -21.83
C GLU A 51 2.76 6.15 -20.52
N LEU A 52 3.36 7.23 -20.02
CA LEU A 52 4.04 7.23 -18.73
C LEU A 52 3.08 7.00 -17.55
N GLU A 53 1.90 7.63 -17.56
CA GLU A 53 0.87 7.40 -16.54
C GLU A 53 0.41 5.94 -16.55
N GLU A 54 0.16 5.36 -17.73
CA GLU A 54 -0.20 3.94 -17.87
C GLU A 54 0.88 3.01 -17.30
N LEU A 55 2.16 3.29 -17.59
CA LEU A 55 3.27 2.52 -17.03
C LEU A 55 3.32 2.60 -15.49
N LEU A 56 3.14 3.80 -14.93
CA LEU A 56 3.12 3.98 -13.48
C LEU A 56 1.93 3.26 -12.82
N ASP A 57 0.79 3.23 -13.49
CA ASP A 57 -0.38 2.48 -13.02
C ASP A 57 -0.16 0.97 -13.07
N LEU A 58 0.56 0.44 -14.07
CA LEU A 58 1.00 -0.97 -14.07
C LEU A 58 1.90 -1.28 -12.87
N TYR A 59 2.88 -0.42 -12.58
CA TYR A 59 3.74 -0.58 -11.39
C TYR A 59 2.94 -0.57 -10.10
N ARG A 60 1.97 0.36 -9.95
CA ARG A 60 1.08 0.43 -8.79
C ARG A 60 0.27 -0.86 -8.61
N GLN A 61 -0.24 -1.42 -9.70
CA GLN A 61 -0.99 -2.69 -9.65
C GLN A 61 -0.12 -3.86 -9.17
N VAL A 62 1.09 -4.00 -9.73
CA VAL A 62 2.04 -5.05 -9.29
C VAL A 62 2.41 -4.87 -7.82
N GLN A 63 2.75 -3.64 -7.41
CA GLN A 63 3.06 -3.33 -6.01
C GLN A 63 1.87 -3.65 -5.08
N GLY A 64 0.64 -3.39 -5.52
CA GLY A 64 -0.57 -3.75 -4.77
C GLY A 64 -0.71 -5.25 -4.57
N LEU A 65 -0.45 -6.06 -5.61
CA LEU A 65 -0.47 -7.52 -5.52
C LEU A 65 0.63 -8.06 -4.58
N GLU A 66 1.85 -7.53 -4.68
CA GLU A 66 2.97 -7.91 -3.80
C GLU A 66 2.69 -7.56 -2.34
N MET A 67 2.11 -6.39 -2.08
CA MET A 67 1.74 -5.95 -0.74
C MET A 67 0.63 -6.85 -0.16
N ALA A 68 -0.38 -7.19 -0.95
CA ALA A 68 -1.46 -8.09 -0.54
C ALA A 68 -0.96 -9.51 -0.23
N ALA A 69 -0.06 -10.05 -1.07
CA ALA A 69 0.59 -11.33 -0.84
C ALA A 69 1.43 -11.31 0.46
N SER A 70 2.30 -10.30 0.61
CA SER A 70 3.14 -10.14 1.80
C SER A 70 2.32 -10.00 3.09
N PHE A 71 1.22 -9.25 3.04
CA PHE A 71 0.30 -9.11 4.17
C PHE A 71 -0.34 -10.46 4.54
N THR A 72 -0.83 -11.19 3.55
CA THR A 72 -1.48 -12.50 3.75
C THR A 72 -0.50 -13.52 4.34
N ASP A 73 0.71 -13.59 3.79
CA ASP A 73 1.75 -14.50 4.25
C ASP A 73 2.24 -14.13 5.66
N GLY A 74 2.41 -12.84 5.94
CA GLY A 74 2.75 -12.35 7.27
C GLY A 74 1.68 -12.69 8.31
N PHE A 75 0.40 -12.53 7.98
CA PHE A 75 -0.70 -12.90 8.87
C PHE A 75 -0.75 -14.41 9.13
N ARG A 76 -0.59 -15.23 8.08
CA ARG A 76 -0.52 -16.69 8.21
C ARG A 76 0.64 -17.11 9.10
N LEU A 77 1.82 -16.53 8.88
CA LEU A 77 3.01 -16.80 9.69
C LEU A 77 2.76 -16.46 11.17
N GLY A 78 2.21 -15.28 11.45
CA GLY A 78 1.89 -14.86 12.82
C GLY A 78 0.88 -15.80 13.51
N ALA A 79 -0.16 -16.24 12.80
CA ALA A 79 -1.12 -17.19 13.32
C ALA A 79 -0.48 -18.56 13.62
N THR A 80 0.36 -19.08 12.71
CA THR A 80 1.10 -20.34 12.91
C THR A 80 2.01 -20.24 14.14
N MET A 81 2.74 -19.14 14.31
CA MET A 81 3.59 -18.93 15.49
C MET A 81 2.79 -18.96 16.80
N ILE A 82 1.60 -18.33 16.82
CA ILE A 82 0.73 -18.35 17.99
C ILE A 82 0.26 -19.78 18.30
N ILE A 83 -0.22 -20.52 17.30
CA ILE A 83 -0.66 -21.90 17.48
C ILE A 83 0.46 -22.77 18.06
N GLU A 84 1.67 -22.67 17.50
CA GLU A 84 2.85 -23.40 17.98
C GLU A 84 3.12 -23.10 19.46
N VAL A 85 3.19 -21.83 19.85
CA VAL A 85 3.49 -21.39 21.22
C VAL A 85 2.46 -21.91 22.24
N TYR A 86 1.20 -22.05 21.86
CA TYR A 86 0.12 -22.54 22.75
C TYR A 86 -0.13 -24.05 22.66
N SER A 87 0.56 -24.76 21.75
CA SER A 87 0.42 -26.21 21.58
C SER A 87 1.44 -27.01 22.41
N GLU A 88 2.38 -26.31 23.07
CA GLU A 88 3.25 -26.81 24.16
C GLU A 88 2.66 -26.49 25.55
#